data_AF-A0A3M0XLJ8-F1
#
_entry.id   AF-A0A3M0XLJ8-F1
#
_cell.length_a   1.000
_cell.length_b   1.000
_cell.length_c   1.000
_cell.angle_alpha   90.00
_cell.angle_beta   90.00
_cell.angle_gamma   90.00
#
_symmetry.space_group_name_H-M   'P 1'
#
loop_
_entity.id
_entity.type
_entity.pdbx_description
1 polymer ?
#
loop_
_entity_poly.entity_id
_entity_poly.type
_entity_poly.pdbx_seq_one_letter_code
_entity_poly.pdbx_strand_id
1 'polypeptide(L)' 'MSIKIDCYMSMKCASEKELRKNIEKALGELGIEAEVNYYRITNEEAEKLGLKGSPSIFINGKDIQPAQVRGFS' A
#
# COMPACT_ATOMS: atom_id res chain seq x y z
N MET A 1 3.43 -1.37 20.63
CA MET A 1 2.59 -0.62 19.66
C MET A 1 2.58 -1.45 18.39
N SER A 2 1.44 -1.99 17.98
CA SER A 2 1.36 -2.80 16.75
C SER A 2 1.27 -1.86 15.55
N ILE A 3 2.20 -1.97 14.60
CA ILE A 3 2.16 -1.18 13.37
C ILE A 3 1.14 -1.82 12.42
N LYS A 4 0.23 -1.03 11.86
CA LYS A 4 -0.72 -1.48 10.85
C LYS A 4 -0.35 -0.91 9.49
N ILE A 5 -0.27 -1.76 8.47
CA ILE A 5 0.04 -1.37 7.10
C ILE A 5 -1.12 -1.82 6.22
N ASP A 6 -1.88 -0.88 5.67
CA ASP A 6 -3.00 -1.15 4.78
C ASP A 6 -2.60 -0.77 3.34
N CYS A 7 -2.57 -1.76 2.45
CA CYS A 7 -2.20 -1.60 1.05
C CYS A 7 -3.43 -1.74 0.16
N TYR A 8 -3.83 -0.66 -0.51
CA TYR A 8 -4.94 -0.63 -1.45
C TYR A 8 -4.42 -0.72 -2.89
N MET A 9 -4.97 -1.66 -3.65
CA MET A 9 -4.47 -2.01 -4.98
C MET A 9 -5.62 -2.14 -5.96
N SER A 10 -5.41 -1.68 -7.19
CA SER A 10 -6.34 -1.94 -8.29
C SER A 10 -6.36 -3.42 -8.65
N MET A 11 -7.50 -3.91 -9.16
CA MET A 11 -7.68 -5.32 -9.56
C MET A 11 -6.62 -5.88 -10.54
N LYS A 12 -5.95 -5.00 -11.31
CA LYS A 12 -4.91 -5.36 -12.30
C LYS A 12 -3.50 -4.92 -11.89
N CYS A 13 -3.25 -4.70 -10.60
CA CYS A 13 -1.95 -4.17 -10.17
C CYS A 13 -0.82 -5.21 -10.36
N ALA A 14 0.02 -4.99 -11.38
CA ALA A 14 1.18 -5.85 -11.66
C ALA A 14 2.24 -5.81 -10.55
N SER A 15 2.31 -4.70 -9.81
CA SER A 15 3.32 -4.46 -8.76
C SER A 15 2.99 -5.11 -7.41
N GLU A 16 1.91 -5.89 -7.28
CA GLU A 16 1.54 -6.58 -6.03
C GLU A 16 2.65 -7.45 -5.47
N LYS A 17 3.26 -8.26 -6.34
CA LYS A 17 4.31 -9.19 -5.94
C LYS A 17 5.56 -8.47 -5.42
N GLU A 18 5.93 -7.37 -6.08
CA GLU A 18 7.07 -6.55 -5.69
C GLU A 18 6.79 -5.77 -4.41
N LEU A 19 5.60 -5.19 -4.28
CA LEU A 19 5.16 -4.47 -3.08
C LEU A 19 5.26 -5.37 -1.84
N ARG A 20 4.68 -6.56 -1.91
CA ARG A 20 4.70 -7.54 -0.81
C ARG A 20 6.13 -7.92 -0.43
N LYS A 21 6.98 -8.24 -1.42
CA LYS A 21 8.39 -8.55 -1.18
C LYS A 21 9.13 -7.40 -0.49
N ASN A 22 8.86 -6.16 -0.90
CA ASN A 22 9.50 -4.98 -0.32
C ASN A 22 9.05 -4.74 1.12
N ILE A 23 7.76 -4.92 1.43
CA ILE A 23 7.24 -4.81 2.80
C ILE A 23 7.86 -5.89 3.69
N GLU A 24 7.85 -7.15 3.27
CA GLU A 24 8.44 -8.25 4.04
C GLU A 24 9.95 -8.01 4.28
N LYS A 25 10.67 -7.56 3.25
CA LYS A 25 12.10 -7.22 3.35
C LYS A 25 12.33 -6.08 4.35
N ALA A 26 11.56 -5.00 4.26
CA ALA A 26 11.70 -3.85 5.16
C ALA A 26 11.39 -4.21 6.62
N LEU A 27 10.33 -4.99 6.86
CA LEU A 27 10.00 -5.47 8.20
C LEU A 27 11.11 -6.37 8.78
N GLY A 28 11.65 -7.26 7.95
CA GLY A 28 12.78 -8.13 8.35
C GLY A 28 14.07 -7.36 8.62
N GLU A 29 14.41 -6.37 7.78
CA GLU A 29 15.60 -5.52 7.97
C GLU A 29 15.51 -4.64 9.21
N LEU A 30 14.31 -4.20 9.58
CA LEU A 30 14.06 -3.37 10.77
C LEU A 30 13.81 -4.21 12.03
N GLY A 31 13.56 -5.52 11.89
CA GLY A 31 13.19 -6.39 13.02
C GLY A 31 11.86 -6.02 13.65
N ILE A 32 10.91 -5.50 12.86
CA ILE A 32 9.61 -5.01 13.35
C ILE A 32 8.50 -5.91 12.85
N GLU A 33 7.56 -6.24 13.73
CA GLU A 33 6.32 -6.91 13.37
C GLU A 33 5.23 -5.87 13.07
N ALA A 34 4.56 -6.04 11.92
CA ALA A 34 3.44 -5.22 11.51
C ALA A 34 2.31 -6.09 10.97
N GLU A 35 1.07 -5.66 11.22
CA GLU A 35 -0.11 -6.24 10.60
C GLU A 35 -0.26 -5.65 9.19
N VAL A 36 -0.06 -6.48 8.16
CA VAL A 36 -0.11 -6.03 6.77
C VAL A 36 -1.38 -6.57 6.10
N ASN A 37 -2.27 -5.67 5.71
CA ASN A 37 -3.51 -5.99 5.00
C ASN A 37 -3.41 -5.55 3.54
N TYR A 38 -3.84 -6.43 2.64
CA TYR A 38 -3.86 -6.17 1.20
C TYR A 38 -5.31 -6.15 0.72
N TYR A 39 -5.76 -5.00 0.22
CA TYR A 39 -7.10 -4.78 -0.30
C TYR A 39 -7.04 -4.60 -1.81
N ARG A 40 -7.75 -5.46 -2.53
CA ARG A 40 -8.02 -5.25 -3.96
C ARG A 40 -9.34 -4.53 -4.11
N ILE A 41 -9.29 -3.34 -4.68
CA ILE A 41 -10.44 -2.45 -4.83
C ILE A 41 -10.64 -2.07 -6.30
N THR A 42 -11.87 -1.71 -6.64
CA THR A 42 -12.20 -1.13 -7.94
C THR A 42 -11.88 0.36 -7.96
N ASN A 43 -11.89 0.98 -9.14
CA ASN A 43 -11.72 2.43 -9.26
C ASN A 43 -12.79 3.19 -8.46
N GLU A 44 -14.05 2.73 -8.49
CA GLU A 44 -15.14 3.35 -7.74
C GLU A 44 -14.89 3.36 -6.21
N GLU A 45 -14.39 2.24 -5.68
CA GLU A 45 -14.03 2.14 -4.25
C GLU A 45 -12.81 3.00 -3.93
N ALA A 46 -11.83 3.08 -4.84
CA ALA A 46 -10.67 3.95 -4.70
C ALA A 46 -11.08 5.44 -4.64
N GLU A 47 -12.00 5.86 -5.51
CA GLU A 47 -12.53 7.23 -5.53
C GLU A 47 -13.29 7.58 -4.24
N LYS A 48 -14.13 6.66 -3.72
CA LYS A 48 -14.82 6.85 -2.43
C LYS A 48 -13.86 6.98 -1.26
N LEU A 49 -12.73 6.26 -1.31
CA LEU A 49 -11.67 6.32 -0.32
C LEU A 49 -10.70 7.50 -0.53
N GLY A 50 -10.87 8.28 -1.60
CA GLY A 50 -10.00 9.41 -1.94
C GLY A 50 -8.59 9.01 -2.38
N LEU A 51 -8.43 7.76 -2.82
CA LEU A 51 -7.16 7.20 -3.26
C LEU A 51 -6.82 7.71 -4.66
N LYS A 52 -5.60 8.21 -4.83
CA LYS A 52 -5.17 8.88 -6.08
C LYS A 52 -4.40 7.96 -7.03
N GLY A 53 -4.09 6.75 -6.61
CA GLY A 53 -3.31 5.80 -7.39
C GLY A 53 -3.31 4.40 -6.80
N SER A 54 -2.67 3.48 -7.50
CA SER A 54 -2.42 2.13 -7.01
C SER A 54 -0.98 1.73 -7.29
N PRO A 55 -0.28 1.09 -6.34
CA PRO A 55 -0.72 0.81 -4.97
C PRO A 55 -0.75 2.08 -4.11
N SER A 56 -1.68 2.20 -3.17
CA SER A 56 -1.67 3.19 -2.08
C SER A 56 -1.44 2.51 -0.74
N ILE A 57 -0.57 3.08 0.08
CA ILE A 57 -0.05 2.42 1.29
C ILE A 57 -0.27 3.34 2.47
N PHE A 58 -0.97 2.84 3.48
CA PHE A 58 -1.25 3.55 4.72
C PHE A 58 -0.54 2.87 5.86
N ILE A 59 0.26 3.61 6.63
CA ILE A 59 0.86 3.12 7.87
C ILE A 59 0.15 3.81 9.03
N ASN A 60 -0.50 3.03 9.89
CA ASN A 60 -1.32 3.51 11.00
C ASN A 60 -2.38 4.54 10.54
N GLY A 61 -3.02 4.28 9.40
CA GLY A 61 -4.04 5.17 8.81
C GLY A 61 -3.47 6.43 8.14
N LYS A 62 -2.15 6.59 8.07
CA LYS A 62 -1.50 7.71 7.39
C LYS A 62 -0.91 7.25 6.07
N ASP A 63 -1.34 7.86 4.97
CA ASP A 63 -0.75 7.61 3.65
C ASP A 63 0.73 7.97 3.65
N ILE A 64 1.56 7.05 3.17
CA ILE A 64 3.01 7.24 3.07
C ILE A 64 3.44 7.67 1.67
N GLN A 65 2.54 7.65 0.69
CA GLN A 65 2.87 8.12 -0.64
C GLN A 65 3.03 9.64 -0.62
N PRO A 66 4.14 10.18 -1.17
CA PRO A 66 4.17 11.60 -1.44
C PRO A 66 3.04 11.93 -2.41
N ALA A 67 2.25 12.95 -2.11
CA ALA A 67 1.09 13.42 -2.89
C ALA A 67 1.39 13.81 -4.37
N GLN A 68 2.59 13.53 -4.87
CA GLN A 68 3.12 13.90 -6.18
C GLN A 68 3.87 12.77 -6.90
N VAL A 69 3.69 11.50 -6.53
CA VAL A 69 4.14 10.42 -7.42
C VAL A 69 3.12 10.26 -8.56
N ARG A 70 3.25 11.11 -9.60
CA ARG A 70 2.68 10.81 -10.92
C ARG A 70 3.27 9.47 -11.35
N GLY A 71 2.39 8.49 -11.59
CA GLY A 71 2.76 7.10 -11.87
C GLY A 71 3.86 6.94 -12.92
N PHE A 72 4.66 5.89 -12.73
CA PHE A 72 5.65 5.42 -13.69
C PHE A 72 4.99 5.10 -15.04
N SER A 73 5.68 5.47 -16.12
CA SER A 73 5.32 5.19 -17.53
C SER A 73 5.35 3.70 -17.86
#